data_AF-A0A957Z6L7-F1
#
_entry.id   AF-A0A957Z6L7-F1
#
_cell.length_a   1.000
_cell.length_b   1.000
_cell.length_c   1.000
_cell.angle_alpha   90.00
_cell.angle_beta   90.00
_cell.angle_gamma   90.00
#
_symmetry.space_group_name_H-M   'P 1'
#
loop_
_entity.id
_entity.type
_entity.pdbx_description
1 polymer ?
#
loop_
_entity_poly.entity_id
_entity_poly.type
_entity_poly.pdbx_seq_one_letter_code
_entity_poly.pdbx_strand_id
1 'polypeptide(L)'
;MTRSHPVTRPSVAFQPETRNHFYAGIIAVADMLATTLGPTGGPVLSYDTTRKKVEAIDDAATVLRRMISLGRPDLDIGAMLVRGMVWQLEQRIGDGGTAAVLLMRALVEEGMRQITAGTNAMRLVEGIRQGAEIAHATLREQARKVTGERGLATVARTVMQDDDLAAVLGELSYLLGADGHLQVESYVAPYLERQYIGGAHYGAKIASMYFYSEPERQRAVISSPAVAVLDKGVTEAEQAVALLEATVKAGRKTLLVIAPDFSGPGLNLLVANHAQPEEKRKVAVLAVTLSAVGDERRLALQDLALMTGGVILGDIGQHQARSAEAEDLGRATRAEFADKGLVLTMDSSRRAQVQEQIAELSNRLAGMAHDDEDRPVLTRRLAALSGGIGVLKIGAHHPPARELRRAQAERAWKVLSAVQRGGVVAGGGAALLHCQPAVLDAASRTADPDIALGMRVLAAALAAPQRQILENAT
;
A
#
# COMPACT_ATOMS: atom_id res chain seq x y z
N MET A 1 -38.81 -0.17 32.75
CA MET A 1 -37.43 -0.16 33.28
C MET A 1 -36.47 0.15 32.14
N THR A 2 -36.21 1.44 31.93
CA THR A 2 -35.27 1.95 30.93
C THR A 2 -33.85 1.69 31.41
N ARG A 3 -33.14 0.78 30.74
CA ARG A 3 -31.69 0.61 30.95
C ARG A 3 -31.00 1.85 30.39
N SER A 4 -30.62 2.79 31.25
CA SER A 4 -29.66 3.82 30.89
C SER A 4 -28.35 3.11 30.55
N HIS A 5 -27.91 3.20 29.30
CA HIS A 5 -26.50 2.97 29.02
C HIS A 5 -25.71 3.99 29.85
N PRO A 6 -24.73 3.55 30.68
CA PRO A 6 -23.90 4.51 31.38
C PRO A 6 -23.18 5.30 30.30
N VAL A 7 -23.49 6.58 30.20
CA VAL A 7 -22.65 7.53 29.47
C VAL A 7 -21.31 7.48 30.20
N THR A 8 -20.35 6.75 29.62
CA THR A 8 -18.97 6.71 30.08
C THR A 8 -18.46 8.14 29.99
N ARG A 9 -18.47 8.87 31.12
CA ARG A 9 -17.76 10.14 31.21
C ARG A 9 -16.32 9.86 30.80
N PRO A 10 -15.72 10.66 29.89
CA PRO A 10 -14.31 10.47 29.56
C PRO A 10 -13.50 10.56 30.86
N SER A 11 -12.83 9.47 31.22
CA SER A 11 -11.98 9.41 32.40
C SER A 11 -10.70 10.21 32.13
N VAL A 12 -10.36 11.13 33.02
CA VAL A 12 -9.11 11.89 32.96
C VAL A 12 -8.08 11.21 33.86
N ALA A 13 -6.95 10.83 33.30
CA ALA A 13 -5.79 10.34 34.04
C ALA A 13 -4.68 11.40 34.03
N PHE A 14 -4.05 11.62 35.18
CA PHE A 14 -2.93 12.55 35.33
C PHE A 14 -1.60 11.80 35.37
N GLN A 15 -0.49 12.54 35.33
CA GLN A 15 0.82 11.94 35.59
C GLN A 15 0.97 11.67 37.10
N PRO A 16 1.56 10.53 37.49
CA PRO A 16 2.30 9.57 36.67
C PRO A 16 1.46 8.43 36.05
N GLU A 17 0.21 8.23 36.46
CA GLU A 17 -0.63 7.08 36.10
C GLU A 17 -0.79 6.93 34.59
N THR A 18 -0.96 8.04 33.88
CA THR A 18 -1.05 8.06 32.41
C THR A 18 0.17 7.42 31.75
N ARG A 19 1.39 7.69 32.25
CA ARG A 19 2.61 7.11 31.67
C ARG A 19 2.65 5.60 31.86
N ASN A 20 2.21 5.12 33.02
CA ASN A 20 2.17 3.68 33.31
C ASN A 20 1.14 2.95 32.43
N HIS A 21 -0.03 3.54 32.20
CA HIS A 21 -1.03 2.97 31.30
C HIS A 21 -0.53 2.90 29.85
N PHE A 22 0.10 3.96 29.35
CA PHE A 22 0.74 3.97 28.03
C PHE A 22 1.81 2.90 27.91
N TYR A 23 2.74 2.86 28.87
CA TYR A 23 3.81 1.89 28.94
C TYR A 23 3.26 0.46 28.91
N ALA A 24 2.35 0.13 29.83
CA ALA A 24 1.79 -1.22 29.95
C ALA A 24 1.04 -1.66 28.69
N GLY A 25 0.31 -0.76 28.03
CA GLY A 25 -0.34 -1.05 26.76
C GLY A 25 0.64 -1.37 25.62
N ILE A 26 1.74 -0.59 25.52
CA ILE A 26 2.79 -0.82 24.52
C ILE A 26 3.50 -2.16 24.77
N ILE A 27 3.89 -2.42 26.03
CA ILE A 27 4.58 -3.66 26.42
C ILE A 27 3.72 -4.88 26.16
N ALA A 28 2.45 -4.87 26.55
CA ALA A 28 1.56 -6.02 26.33
C ALA A 28 1.46 -6.41 24.85
N VAL A 29 1.39 -5.42 23.95
CA VAL A 29 1.37 -5.67 22.51
C VAL A 29 2.72 -6.12 22.00
N ALA A 30 3.81 -5.51 22.48
CA ALA A 30 5.16 -5.87 22.09
C ALA A 30 5.53 -7.30 22.51
N ASP A 31 5.17 -7.73 23.71
CA ASP A 31 5.43 -9.08 24.21
C ASP A 31 4.69 -10.14 23.40
N MET A 32 3.43 -9.85 23.01
CA MET A 32 2.68 -10.72 22.12
C MET A 32 3.38 -10.87 20.76
N LEU A 33 3.77 -9.75 20.13
CA LEU A 33 4.38 -9.76 18.80
C LEU A 33 5.84 -10.26 18.81
N ALA A 34 6.55 -10.10 19.92
CA ALA A 34 7.94 -10.52 20.07
C ALA A 34 8.13 -12.00 19.70
N THR A 35 7.16 -12.85 20.06
CA THR A 35 7.18 -14.29 19.80
C THR A 35 7.11 -14.66 18.32
N THR A 36 6.68 -13.73 17.45
CA THR A 36 6.56 -13.99 16.00
C THR A 36 7.81 -13.59 15.21
N LEU A 37 8.79 -12.95 15.83
CA LEU A 37 9.96 -12.46 15.10
C LEU A 37 10.96 -13.57 14.78
N GLY A 38 11.42 -13.60 13.53
CA GLY A 38 12.51 -14.46 13.10
C GLY A 38 12.04 -15.82 12.55
N PRO A 39 12.99 -16.66 12.07
CA PRO A 39 12.66 -17.91 11.38
C PRO A 39 12.07 -18.99 12.30
N THR A 40 12.34 -18.91 13.61
CA THR A 40 11.82 -19.85 14.63
C THR A 40 10.64 -19.26 15.41
N GLY A 41 10.19 -18.04 15.06
CA GLY A 41 9.05 -17.41 15.71
C GLY A 41 7.77 -18.21 15.53
N GLY A 42 6.98 -18.34 16.60
CA GLY A 42 5.70 -19.04 16.58
C GLY A 42 4.57 -18.15 16.08
N PRO A 43 3.50 -18.72 15.48
CA PRO A 43 2.33 -17.94 15.10
C PRO A 43 1.51 -17.56 16.34
N VAL A 44 0.83 -16.41 16.27
CA VAL A 44 -0.22 -16.04 17.22
C VAL A 44 -1.52 -16.70 16.79
N LEU A 45 -2.16 -17.40 17.72
CA LEU A 45 -3.47 -18.00 17.49
C LEU A 45 -4.58 -16.98 17.80
N SER A 46 -5.37 -16.65 16.79
CA SER A 46 -6.55 -15.81 16.93
C SER A 46 -7.81 -16.67 16.85
N TYR A 47 -8.71 -16.51 17.82
CA TYR A 47 -10.01 -17.16 17.80
C TYR A 47 -11.10 -16.17 17.38
N ASP A 48 -11.69 -16.41 16.21
CA ASP A 48 -12.87 -15.69 15.74
C ASP A 48 -14.10 -16.27 16.42
N THR A 49 -14.65 -15.53 17.38
CA THR A 49 -15.85 -15.90 18.13
C THR A 49 -17.10 -15.96 17.28
N THR A 50 -17.16 -15.19 16.18
CA THR A 50 -18.32 -15.11 15.28
C THR A 50 -18.36 -16.31 14.34
N ARG A 51 -17.21 -16.66 13.77
CA ARG A 51 -17.09 -17.78 12.82
C ARG A 51 -16.71 -19.11 13.48
N LYS A 52 -16.40 -19.11 14.77
CA LYS A 52 -15.89 -20.26 15.56
C LYS A 52 -14.70 -20.93 14.87
N LYS A 53 -13.73 -20.13 14.42
CA LYS A 53 -12.52 -20.60 13.74
C LYS A 53 -11.28 -20.10 14.46
N VAL A 54 -10.26 -20.95 14.52
CA VAL A 54 -8.91 -20.57 14.95
C VAL A 54 -8.09 -20.27 13.70
N GLU A 55 -7.47 -19.10 13.67
CA GLU A 55 -6.54 -18.66 12.64
C GLU A 55 -5.14 -18.56 13.26
N ALA A 56 -4.15 -19.18 12.62
CA ALA A 56 -2.74 -19.00 12.97
C ALA A 56 -2.19 -17.85 12.14
N ILE A 57 -1.64 -16.82 12.81
CA ILE A 57 -1.22 -15.57 12.19
C ILE A 57 0.25 -15.33 12.53
N ASP A 58 1.06 -15.12 11.49
CA ASP A 58 2.50 -14.87 11.61
C ASP A 58 2.88 -13.39 11.44
N ASP A 59 1.97 -12.56 10.92
CA ASP A 59 2.23 -11.15 10.63
C ASP A 59 1.62 -10.18 11.65
N ALA A 60 2.42 -9.20 12.07
CA ALA A 60 2.03 -8.23 13.09
C ALA A 60 0.80 -7.40 12.70
N ALA A 61 0.67 -7.03 11.42
CA ALA A 61 -0.43 -6.19 10.96
C ALA A 61 -1.78 -6.91 11.10
N THR A 62 -1.86 -8.19 10.74
CA THR A 62 -3.05 -9.02 10.90
C THR A 62 -3.32 -9.31 12.36
N VAL A 63 -2.31 -9.64 13.17
CA VAL A 63 -2.49 -9.83 14.63
C VAL A 63 -3.15 -8.59 15.24
N LEU A 64 -2.64 -7.40 14.93
CA LEU A 64 -3.17 -6.14 15.45
C LEU A 64 -4.53 -5.75 14.88
N ARG A 65 -4.86 -6.17 13.65
CA ARG A 65 -6.21 -6.04 13.07
C ARG A 65 -7.23 -6.92 13.81
N ARG A 66 -6.84 -8.14 14.20
CA ARG A 66 -7.72 -9.07 14.93
C ARG A 66 -7.89 -8.68 16.39
N MET A 67 -6.87 -8.07 16.99
CA MET A 67 -6.94 -7.61 18.36
C MET A 67 -7.75 -6.30 18.44
N ILE A 68 -9.01 -6.37 18.88
CA ILE A 68 -9.88 -5.19 18.96
C ILE A 68 -9.49 -4.31 20.17
N SER A 69 -9.30 -4.94 21.34
CA SER A 69 -9.01 -4.30 22.64
C SER A 69 -8.23 -5.27 23.54
N LEU A 70 -7.44 -4.73 24.48
CA LEU A 70 -6.80 -5.44 25.60
C LEU A 70 -7.79 -5.70 26.75
N GLY A 71 -9.08 -5.37 26.59
CA GLY A 71 -10.12 -5.52 27.61
C GLY A 71 -10.09 -4.43 28.69
N ARG A 72 -9.11 -3.54 28.64
CA ARG A 72 -8.89 -2.43 29.58
C ARG A 72 -8.71 -1.12 28.80
N PRO A 73 -9.69 -0.19 28.86
CA PRO A 73 -9.67 1.04 28.08
C PRO A 73 -8.43 1.93 28.33
N ASP A 74 -7.86 1.85 29.53
CA ASP A 74 -6.65 2.59 29.92
C ASP A 74 -5.39 2.06 29.22
N LEU A 75 -5.28 0.75 29.03
CA LEU A 75 -4.16 0.12 28.32
C LEU A 75 -4.32 0.23 26.79
N ASP A 76 -5.56 0.30 26.30
CA ASP A 76 -5.87 0.35 24.88
C ASP A 76 -5.23 1.56 24.18
N ILE A 77 -5.02 2.67 24.88
CA ILE A 77 -4.41 3.86 24.27
C ILE A 77 -2.98 3.55 23.78
N GLY A 78 -2.17 2.87 24.60
CA GLY A 78 -0.83 2.42 24.21
C GLY A 78 -0.87 1.42 23.06
N ALA A 79 -1.79 0.46 23.11
CA ALA A 79 -2.00 -0.52 22.04
C ALA A 79 -2.41 0.12 20.71
N MET A 80 -3.26 1.16 20.74
CA MET A 80 -3.70 1.90 19.56
C MET A 80 -2.56 2.67 18.91
N LEU A 81 -1.61 3.21 19.69
CA LEU A 81 -0.40 3.84 19.13
C LEU A 81 0.44 2.83 18.36
N VAL A 82 0.68 1.65 18.94
CA VAL A 82 1.41 0.56 18.28
C VAL A 82 0.69 0.14 16.99
N ARG A 83 -0.64 -0.02 17.05
CA ARG A 83 -1.48 -0.36 15.88
C ARG A 83 -1.36 0.67 14.77
N GLY A 84 -1.44 1.96 15.10
CA GLY A 84 -1.30 3.04 14.12
C GLY A 84 0.06 3.02 13.41
N MET A 85 1.14 2.81 14.17
CA MET A 85 2.50 2.70 13.62
C MET A 85 2.65 1.50 12.68
N VAL A 86 2.24 0.30 13.12
CA VAL A 86 2.34 -0.92 12.30
C VAL A 86 1.48 -0.83 11.06
N TRP A 87 0.27 -0.25 11.16
CA TRP A 87 -0.60 -0.05 10.00
C TRP A 87 0.04 0.85 8.93
N GLN A 88 0.66 1.95 9.34
CA GLN A 88 1.36 2.83 8.41
C GLN A 88 2.54 2.13 7.72
N LEU A 89 3.26 1.28 8.45
CA LEU A 89 4.39 0.52 7.91
C LEU A 89 3.92 -0.55 6.91
N GLU A 90 2.88 -1.30 7.26
CA GLU A 90 2.26 -2.31 6.40
C GLU A 90 1.76 -1.71 5.09
N GLN A 91 1.11 -0.53 5.15
CA GLN A 91 0.61 0.13 3.95
C GLN A 91 1.74 0.62 3.03
N ARG A 92 2.88 1.03 3.60
CA ARG A 92 4.00 1.60 2.84
C ARG A 92 4.97 0.56 2.29
N ILE A 93 5.28 -0.48 3.07
CA ILE A 93 6.35 -1.44 2.79
C ILE A 93 5.81 -2.87 2.75
N GLY A 94 4.82 -3.20 3.60
CA GLY A 94 4.25 -4.54 3.71
C GLY A 94 5.04 -5.51 4.60
N ASP A 95 6.05 -5.02 5.33
CA ASP A 95 6.83 -5.82 6.27
C ASP A 95 7.52 -4.95 7.34
N GLY A 96 8.13 -5.57 8.36
CA GLY A 96 8.91 -4.92 9.40
C GLY A 96 8.11 -4.53 10.64
N GLY A 97 6.82 -4.87 10.69
CA GLY A 97 5.90 -4.53 11.78
C GLY A 97 6.45 -4.96 13.16
N THR A 98 6.76 -6.23 13.33
CA THR A 98 7.29 -6.75 14.61
C THR A 98 8.61 -6.10 15.00
N ALA A 99 9.54 -5.93 14.05
CA ALA A 99 10.83 -5.28 14.32
C ALA A 99 10.67 -3.82 14.80
N ALA A 100 9.76 -3.07 14.18
CA ALA A 100 9.44 -1.71 14.61
C ALA A 100 8.85 -1.65 16.02
N VAL A 101 7.98 -2.61 16.37
CA VAL A 101 7.40 -2.70 17.73
C VAL A 101 8.47 -3.01 18.78
N LEU A 102 9.44 -3.88 18.48
CA LEU A 102 10.53 -4.17 19.41
C LEU A 102 11.48 -2.98 19.62
N LEU A 103 11.79 -2.23 18.55
CA LEU A 103 12.54 -0.98 18.66
C LEU A 103 11.77 0.03 19.53
N MET A 104 10.46 0.16 19.32
CA MET A 104 9.60 1.02 20.12
C MET A 104 9.60 0.59 21.60
N ARG A 105 9.46 -0.71 21.88
CA ARG A 105 9.53 -1.26 23.24
C ARG A 105 10.85 -0.87 23.92
N ALA A 106 11.99 -1.15 23.29
CA ALA A 106 13.30 -0.87 23.87
C ALA A 106 13.51 0.63 24.14
N LEU A 107 13.08 1.50 23.22
CA LEU A 107 13.15 2.95 23.39
C LEU A 107 12.25 3.45 24.53
N VAL A 108 11.04 2.91 24.65
CA VAL A 108 10.07 3.30 25.68
C VAL A 108 10.52 2.83 27.06
N GLU A 109 10.98 1.58 27.20
CA GLU A 109 11.50 1.04 28.47
C GLU A 109 12.68 1.85 28.99
N GLU A 110 13.68 2.08 28.14
CA GLU A 110 14.87 2.82 28.54
C GLU A 110 14.55 4.31 28.75
N GLY A 111 13.77 4.92 27.85
CA GLY A 111 13.38 6.32 27.96
C GLY A 111 12.60 6.62 29.23
N MET A 112 11.65 5.76 29.60
CA MET A 112 10.90 5.89 30.86
C MET A 112 11.81 5.79 32.09
N ARG A 113 12.82 4.91 32.05
CA ARG A 113 13.81 4.78 33.13
C ARG A 113 14.63 6.06 33.27
N GLN A 114 15.12 6.62 32.17
CA GLN A 114 15.93 7.85 32.17
C GLN A 114 15.11 9.09 32.60
N ILE A 115 13.85 9.19 32.17
CA ILE A 115 12.94 10.27 32.60
C ILE A 115 12.66 10.17 34.10
N THR A 116 12.45 8.96 34.62
CA THR A 116 12.27 8.73 36.06
C THR A 116 13.52 9.09 36.86
N ALA A 117 14.70 8.91 36.27
CA ALA A 117 15.98 9.32 36.84
C ALA A 117 16.24 10.84 36.79
N GLY A 118 15.32 11.64 36.24
CA GLY A 118 15.40 13.11 36.22
C GLY A 118 15.92 13.73 34.92
N THR A 119 16.14 12.92 33.87
CA THR A 119 16.57 13.42 32.54
C THR A 119 15.49 14.30 31.91
N ASN A 120 15.89 15.36 31.20
CA ASN A 120 14.94 16.16 30.43
C ASN A 120 14.37 15.35 29.24
N ALA A 121 13.08 15.04 29.30
CA ALA A 121 12.41 14.23 28.29
C ALA A 121 12.50 14.83 26.86
N MET A 122 12.46 16.15 26.71
CA MET A 122 12.53 16.79 25.40
C MET A 122 13.93 16.67 24.79
N ARG A 123 14.97 16.85 25.60
CA ARG A 123 16.36 16.68 25.17
C ARG A 123 16.68 15.23 24.84
N LEU A 124 16.15 14.28 25.62
CA LEU A 124 16.25 12.86 25.34
C LEU A 124 15.64 12.48 23.99
N VAL A 125 14.41 12.95 23.71
CA VAL A 125 13.73 12.71 22.43
C VAL A 125 14.50 13.33 21.26
N GLU A 126 15.07 14.52 21.47
CA GLU A 126 15.92 15.17 20.46
C GLU A 126 17.17 14.33 20.15
N GLY A 127 17.85 13.79 21.18
CA GLY A 127 18.97 12.86 21.02
C GLY A 127 18.60 11.59 20.27
N ILE A 128 17.43 11.00 20.56
CA ILE A 128 16.93 9.82 19.84
C ILE A 128 16.71 10.16 18.35
N ARG A 129 16.11 11.32 18.04
CA ARG A 129 15.88 11.74 16.65
C ARG A 129 17.19 11.96 15.89
N GLN A 130 18.15 12.67 16.47
CA GLN A 130 19.44 12.90 15.84
C GLN A 130 20.21 11.60 15.62
N GLY A 131 20.20 10.69 16.61
CA GLY A 131 20.76 9.36 16.45
C GLY A 131 20.07 8.55 15.34
N ALA A 132 18.75 8.70 15.17
CA ALA A 132 17.99 7.96 14.16
C ALA A 132 18.34 8.41 12.74
N GLU A 133 18.57 9.71 12.53
CA GLU A 133 19.07 10.22 11.24
C GLU A 133 20.46 9.66 10.90
N ILE A 134 21.35 9.57 11.89
CA ILE A 134 22.70 8.99 11.72
C ILE A 134 22.60 7.49 11.41
N ALA A 135 21.77 6.76 12.14
CA ALA A 135 21.54 5.33 11.89
C ALA A 135 20.95 5.12 10.49
N HIS A 136 20.00 5.97 10.06
CA HIS A 136 19.41 5.90 8.74
C HIS A 136 20.43 6.18 7.63
N ALA A 137 21.30 7.19 7.77
CA ALA A 137 22.40 7.43 6.84
C ALA A 137 23.35 6.22 6.74
N THR A 138 23.72 5.65 7.89
CA THR A 138 24.58 4.46 7.96
C THR A 138 23.92 3.22 7.32
N LEU A 139 22.60 3.06 7.45
CA LEU A 139 21.85 1.99 6.77
C LEU A 139 21.87 2.16 5.24
N ARG A 140 21.80 3.40 4.74
CA ARG A 140 21.84 3.67 3.30
C ARG A 140 23.20 3.33 2.70
N GLU A 141 24.29 3.55 3.43
CA GLU A 141 25.63 3.16 3.01
C GLU A 141 25.81 1.64 2.96
N GLN A 142 25.11 0.90 3.83
CA GLN A 142 25.11 -0.57 3.82
C GLN A 142 24.27 -1.17 2.69
N ALA A 143 23.40 -0.38 2.05
CA ALA A 143 22.42 -0.88 1.09
C ALA A 143 23.08 -1.39 -0.19
N ARG A 144 22.68 -2.59 -0.63
CA ARG A 144 23.11 -3.21 -1.88
C ARG A 144 21.93 -3.35 -2.83
N LYS A 145 22.09 -2.94 -4.08
CA LYS A 145 21.07 -3.16 -5.11
C LYS A 145 20.95 -4.65 -5.41
N VAL A 146 19.72 -5.15 -5.41
CA VAL A 146 19.41 -6.50 -5.88
C VAL A 146 19.21 -6.45 -7.38
N THR A 147 19.92 -7.29 -8.11
CA THR A 147 19.80 -7.41 -9.57
C THR A 147 19.47 -8.83 -9.96
N GLY A 148 18.73 -8.99 -11.04
CA GLY A 148 18.34 -10.28 -11.58
C GLY A 148 17.20 -10.97 -10.82
N GLU A 149 16.55 -11.88 -11.53
CA GLU A 149 15.41 -12.68 -11.06
C GLU A 149 15.74 -13.48 -9.78
N ARG A 150 16.89 -14.16 -9.74
CA ARG A 150 17.27 -15.02 -8.59
C ARG A 150 17.41 -14.24 -7.29
N GLY A 151 17.93 -13.01 -7.37
CA GLY A 151 18.06 -12.14 -6.21
C GLY A 151 16.69 -11.74 -5.67
N LEU A 152 15.79 -11.32 -6.56
CA LEU A 152 14.42 -10.95 -6.20
C LEU A 152 13.62 -12.14 -5.68
N ALA A 153 13.73 -13.32 -6.27
CA ALA A 153 13.10 -14.54 -5.75
C ALA A 153 13.60 -14.88 -4.34
N THR A 154 14.88 -14.65 -4.04
CA THR A 154 15.43 -14.85 -2.69
C THR A 154 14.83 -13.89 -1.68
N VAL A 155 14.62 -12.63 -2.05
CA VAL A 155 13.92 -11.66 -1.21
C VAL A 155 12.45 -12.04 -1.01
N ALA A 156 11.77 -12.50 -2.06
CA ALA A 156 10.41 -13.00 -1.93
C ALA A 156 10.33 -14.14 -0.91
N ARG A 157 11.27 -15.10 -0.96
CA ARG A 157 11.37 -16.22 0.00
C ARG A 157 11.61 -15.80 1.44
N THR A 158 12.22 -14.63 1.70
CA THR A 158 12.34 -14.15 3.09
C THR A 158 11.01 -13.64 3.64
N VAL A 159 10.08 -13.24 2.76
CA VAL A 159 8.75 -12.75 3.13
C VAL A 159 7.72 -13.88 3.15
N MET A 160 7.90 -14.91 2.31
CA MET A 160 7.02 -16.06 2.23
C MET A 160 7.78 -17.39 2.26
N GLN A 161 7.24 -18.37 2.97
CA GLN A 161 7.78 -19.72 3.02
C GLN A 161 7.21 -20.61 1.88
N ASP A 162 7.16 -20.07 0.66
CA ASP A 162 6.63 -20.72 -0.54
C ASP A 162 7.60 -20.51 -1.71
N ASP A 163 8.43 -21.51 -2.00
CA ASP A 163 9.50 -21.43 -3.00
C ASP A 163 8.98 -21.20 -4.42
N ASP A 164 7.89 -21.88 -4.79
CA ASP A 164 7.31 -21.79 -6.14
C ASP A 164 6.73 -20.40 -6.40
N LEU A 165 5.95 -19.89 -5.43
CA LEU A 165 5.34 -18.56 -5.52
C LEU A 165 6.41 -17.46 -5.50
N ALA A 166 7.44 -17.62 -4.67
CA ALA A 166 8.55 -16.68 -4.59
C ALA A 166 9.37 -16.62 -5.89
N ALA A 167 9.59 -17.76 -6.57
CA ALA A 167 10.24 -17.80 -7.87
C ALA A 167 9.42 -17.03 -8.93
N VAL A 168 8.12 -17.29 -9.01
CA VAL A 168 7.21 -16.60 -9.93
C VAL A 168 7.19 -15.08 -9.67
N LEU A 169 7.15 -14.67 -8.41
CA LEU A 169 7.18 -13.26 -8.03
C LEU A 169 8.51 -12.59 -8.32
N GLY A 170 9.64 -13.29 -8.13
CA GLY A 170 10.96 -12.79 -8.50
C GLY A 170 11.07 -12.51 -10.00
N GLU A 171 10.54 -13.40 -10.84
CA GLU A 171 10.50 -13.21 -12.30
C GLU A 171 9.58 -12.06 -12.70
N LEU A 172 8.36 -12.02 -12.16
CA LEU A 172 7.42 -10.91 -12.41
C LEU A 172 8.02 -9.57 -11.97
N SER A 173 8.69 -9.55 -10.81
CA SER A 173 9.32 -8.34 -10.28
C SER A 173 10.46 -7.89 -11.19
N TYR A 174 11.31 -8.80 -11.66
CA TYR A 174 12.39 -8.49 -12.58
C TYR A 174 11.88 -7.91 -13.91
N LEU A 175 10.82 -8.50 -14.47
CA LEU A 175 10.27 -8.10 -15.76
C LEU A 175 9.46 -6.80 -15.70
N LEU A 176 8.68 -6.59 -14.63
CA LEU A 176 7.84 -5.40 -14.49
C LEU A 176 8.58 -4.20 -13.91
N GLY A 177 9.70 -4.44 -13.23
CA GLY A 177 10.48 -3.39 -12.57
C GLY A 177 9.81 -2.82 -11.31
N ALA A 178 10.42 -1.79 -10.75
CA ALA A 178 10.10 -1.28 -9.42
C ALA A 178 8.69 -0.66 -9.33
N ASP A 179 8.24 -0.12 -10.44
CA ASP A 179 6.94 0.56 -10.59
C ASP A 179 5.89 -0.30 -11.31
N GLY A 180 6.22 -1.58 -11.54
CA GLY A 180 5.31 -2.57 -12.06
C GLY A 180 4.10 -2.81 -11.17
N HIS A 181 2.93 -3.06 -11.77
CA HIS A 181 1.73 -3.43 -11.04
C HIS A 181 1.48 -4.94 -11.14
N LEU A 182 1.26 -5.59 -9.99
CA LEU A 182 0.87 -7.00 -9.92
C LEU A 182 -0.58 -7.11 -9.46
N GLN A 183 -1.42 -7.67 -10.33
CA GLN A 183 -2.76 -8.08 -10.02
C GLN A 183 -2.76 -9.53 -9.56
N VAL A 184 -3.15 -9.77 -8.31
CA VAL A 184 -3.23 -11.11 -7.75
C VAL A 184 -4.68 -11.59 -7.74
N GLU A 185 -4.97 -12.71 -8.41
CA GLU A 185 -6.30 -13.30 -8.53
C GLU A 185 -6.39 -14.67 -7.89
N SER A 186 -7.52 -14.99 -7.28
CA SER A 186 -7.83 -16.36 -6.83
C SER A 186 -8.26 -17.22 -8.00
N TYR A 187 -7.63 -18.38 -8.17
CA TYR A 187 -7.90 -19.28 -9.29
C TYR A 187 -8.32 -20.68 -8.81
N VAL A 188 -9.38 -21.23 -9.41
CA VAL A 188 -9.93 -22.56 -9.05
C VAL A 188 -9.16 -23.67 -9.76
N ALA A 189 -7.85 -23.69 -9.55
CA ALA A 189 -6.94 -24.75 -9.96
C ALA A 189 -5.88 -24.93 -8.86
N PRO A 190 -5.12 -26.04 -8.85
CA PRO A 190 -4.06 -26.23 -7.86
C PRO A 190 -2.73 -25.57 -8.25
N TYR A 191 -2.59 -25.06 -9.49
CA TYR A 191 -1.35 -24.48 -10.02
C TYR A 191 -1.38 -22.95 -10.06
N LEU A 192 -0.20 -22.35 -10.20
CA LEU A 192 -0.02 -20.92 -10.44
C LEU A 192 -0.08 -20.65 -11.95
N GLU A 193 -0.77 -19.59 -12.35
CA GLU A 193 -0.73 -19.10 -13.72
C GLU A 193 -0.30 -17.64 -13.71
N ARG A 194 0.59 -17.26 -14.63
CA ARG A 194 1.04 -15.87 -14.77
C ARG A 194 0.83 -15.39 -16.19
N GLN A 195 0.39 -14.15 -16.32
CA GLN A 195 0.17 -13.53 -17.62
C GLN A 195 0.71 -12.11 -17.61
N TYR A 196 1.36 -11.72 -18.70
CA TYR A 196 1.76 -10.33 -18.94
C TYR A 196 0.69 -9.70 -19.80
N ILE A 197 -0.07 -8.79 -19.20
CA ILE A 197 -1.11 -8.06 -19.91
C ILE A 197 -0.62 -6.63 -20.10
N GLY A 198 -0.88 -6.10 -21.28
CA GLY A 198 -0.72 -4.67 -21.50
C GLY A 198 -1.69 -3.94 -20.58
N GLY A 199 -1.24 -2.87 -19.94
CA GLY A 199 -2.11 -2.05 -19.12
C GLY A 199 -1.42 -0.78 -18.74
N ALA A 200 -2.12 0.02 -17.94
CA ALA A 200 -1.54 1.22 -17.40
C ALA A 200 -1.88 1.40 -15.94
N HIS A 201 -0.91 2.00 -15.25
CA HIS A 201 -1.04 2.38 -13.86
C HIS A 201 -0.88 3.90 -13.74
N TYR A 202 -1.91 4.56 -13.23
CA TYR A 202 -1.93 6.00 -13.00
C TYR A 202 -2.21 6.29 -11.55
N GLY A 203 -1.48 7.23 -10.94
CA GLY A 203 -1.90 7.78 -9.65
C GLY A 203 -3.27 8.43 -9.77
N ALA A 204 -4.20 8.12 -8.88
CA ALA A 204 -5.58 8.56 -8.94
C ALA A 204 -6.23 8.73 -7.55
N LYS A 205 -7.38 9.39 -7.51
CA LYS A 205 -8.25 9.51 -6.33
C LYS A 205 -9.63 9.01 -6.71
N ILE A 206 -10.27 8.22 -5.85
CA ILE A 206 -11.66 7.84 -6.05
C ILE A 206 -12.56 9.05 -5.78
N ALA A 207 -13.57 9.25 -6.63
CA ALA A 207 -14.46 10.40 -6.52
C ALA A 207 -15.37 10.32 -5.28
N SER A 208 -15.69 9.11 -4.83
CA SER A 208 -16.53 8.87 -3.66
C SER A 208 -16.24 7.50 -3.05
N MET A 209 -16.30 7.42 -1.71
CA MET A 209 -16.15 6.15 -0.98
C MET A 209 -17.26 5.13 -1.30
N TYR A 210 -18.40 5.59 -1.82
CA TYR A 210 -19.50 4.71 -2.22
C TYR A 210 -19.19 3.84 -3.45
N PHE A 211 -18.10 4.12 -4.17
CA PHE A 211 -17.66 3.31 -5.31
C PHE A 211 -16.71 2.17 -4.92
N TYR A 212 -16.35 2.02 -3.64
CA TYR A 212 -15.56 0.86 -3.19
C TYR A 212 -16.38 -0.43 -3.25
N SER A 213 -15.90 -1.41 -4.01
CA SER A 213 -16.44 -2.76 -4.00
C SER A 213 -16.00 -3.55 -2.76
N GLU A 214 -14.82 -3.23 -2.23
CA GLU A 214 -14.25 -3.80 -1.01
C GLU A 214 -13.88 -2.65 -0.03
N PRO A 215 -14.87 -2.09 0.71
CA PRO A 215 -14.64 -0.92 1.57
C PRO A 215 -13.59 -1.13 2.67
N GLU A 216 -13.50 -2.35 3.22
CA GLU A 216 -12.53 -2.71 4.26
C GLU A 216 -11.07 -2.60 3.77
N ARG A 217 -10.85 -2.87 2.48
CA ARG A 217 -9.54 -2.82 1.83
C ARG A 217 -9.32 -1.51 1.06
N GLN A 218 -10.30 -0.61 1.06
CA GLN A 218 -10.30 0.61 0.24
C GLN A 218 -9.99 0.31 -1.24
N ARG A 219 -10.63 -0.75 -1.77
CA ARG A 219 -10.40 -1.26 -3.12
C ARG A 219 -11.71 -1.26 -3.92
N ALA A 220 -11.63 -0.88 -5.18
CA ALA A 220 -12.74 -0.95 -6.13
C ALA A 220 -12.30 -1.73 -7.37
N VAL A 221 -13.05 -2.77 -7.75
CA VAL A 221 -12.75 -3.60 -8.92
C VAL A 221 -14.00 -3.70 -9.79
N ILE A 222 -13.87 -3.39 -11.07
CA ILE A 222 -14.90 -3.62 -12.08
C ILE A 222 -14.34 -4.38 -13.28
N SER A 223 -15.10 -5.37 -13.74
CA SER A 223 -14.73 -6.21 -14.88
C SER A 223 -15.39 -5.70 -16.16
N SER A 224 -14.66 -5.78 -17.27
CA SER A 224 -15.13 -5.45 -18.61
C SER A 224 -15.81 -4.06 -18.77
N PRO A 225 -15.27 -2.97 -18.17
CA PRO A 225 -15.97 -1.68 -18.16
C PRO A 225 -15.96 -1.00 -19.53
N ALA A 226 -17.02 -0.23 -19.79
CA ALA A 226 -16.95 0.91 -20.70
C ALA A 226 -16.11 2.00 -20.02
N VAL A 227 -15.26 2.69 -20.78
CA VAL A 227 -14.32 3.70 -20.24
C VAL A 227 -14.65 5.07 -20.83
N ALA A 228 -15.12 5.96 -19.98
CA ALA A 228 -15.33 7.36 -20.31
C ALA A 228 -14.12 8.19 -19.86
N VAL A 229 -13.44 8.83 -20.82
CA VAL A 229 -12.29 9.69 -20.57
C VAL A 229 -12.72 11.13 -20.80
N LEU A 230 -12.71 11.97 -19.75
CA LEU A 230 -13.17 13.36 -19.82
C LEU A 230 -12.03 14.32 -19.48
N ASP A 231 -11.97 15.44 -20.20
CA ASP A 231 -11.04 16.55 -19.91
C ASP A 231 -11.65 17.63 -18.99
N LYS A 232 -12.98 17.61 -18.81
CA LYS A 232 -13.75 18.45 -17.88
C LYS A 232 -14.43 17.62 -16.80
N GLY A 233 -14.80 18.28 -15.72
CA GLY A 233 -15.46 17.65 -14.58
C GLY A 233 -16.88 17.17 -14.90
N VAL A 234 -17.35 16.18 -14.13
CA VAL A 234 -18.75 15.74 -14.13
C VAL A 234 -19.47 16.46 -12.99
N THR A 235 -20.16 17.55 -13.34
CA THR A 235 -20.82 18.45 -12.39
C THR A 235 -22.35 18.45 -12.53
N GLU A 236 -22.84 18.23 -13.76
CA GLU A 236 -24.25 18.30 -14.11
C GLU A 236 -24.90 16.90 -14.16
N ALA A 237 -26.19 16.82 -13.84
CA ALA A 237 -26.93 15.56 -13.88
C ALA A 237 -27.03 15.00 -15.32
N GLU A 238 -27.18 15.88 -16.32
CA GLU A 238 -27.27 15.50 -17.74
C GLU A 238 -26.03 14.75 -18.22
N GLN A 239 -24.83 15.19 -17.81
CA GLN A 239 -23.57 14.51 -18.12
C GLN A 239 -23.57 13.08 -17.57
N ALA A 240 -23.98 12.90 -16.31
CA ALA A 240 -24.01 11.59 -15.67
C ALA A 240 -25.07 10.67 -16.32
N VAL A 241 -26.24 11.19 -16.68
CA VAL A 241 -27.27 10.43 -17.41
C VAL A 241 -26.74 9.97 -18.77
N ALA A 242 -26.16 10.88 -19.56
CA ALA A 242 -25.63 10.55 -20.88
C ALA A 242 -24.58 9.43 -20.83
N LEU A 243 -23.63 9.51 -19.88
CA LEU A 243 -22.61 8.46 -19.70
C LEU A 243 -23.21 7.09 -19.31
N LEU A 244 -24.21 7.08 -18.44
CA LEU A 244 -24.90 5.85 -18.03
C LEU A 244 -25.69 5.24 -19.20
N GLU A 245 -26.41 6.05 -19.97
CA GLU A 245 -27.15 5.60 -21.14
C GLU A 245 -26.23 5.08 -22.25
N ALA A 246 -25.14 5.80 -22.55
CA ALA A 246 -24.12 5.37 -23.49
C ALA A 246 -23.52 4.00 -23.10
N THR A 247 -23.29 3.78 -21.80
CA THR A 247 -22.80 2.49 -21.28
C THR A 247 -23.78 1.35 -21.53
N VAL A 248 -25.07 1.59 -21.26
CA VAL A 248 -26.13 0.59 -21.50
C VAL A 248 -26.28 0.31 -23.00
N LYS A 249 -26.25 1.34 -23.85
CA LYS A 249 -26.28 1.22 -25.31
C LYS A 249 -25.06 0.44 -25.85
N ALA A 250 -23.89 0.61 -25.24
CA ALA A 250 -22.69 -0.17 -25.54
C ALA A 250 -22.78 -1.65 -25.06
N GLY A 251 -23.89 -2.06 -24.45
CA GLY A 251 -24.12 -3.41 -23.96
C GLY A 251 -23.30 -3.76 -22.71
N ARG A 252 -22.80 -2.75 -21.98
CA ARG A 252 -21.96 -2.93 -20.79
C ARG A 252 -22.76 -2.70 -19.52
N LYS A 253 -22.37 -3.39 -18.45
CA LYS A 253 -22.97 -3.28 -17.10
C LYS A 253 -22.05 -2.54 -16.12
N THR A 254 -20.88 -2.12 -16.56
CA THR A 254 -19.83 -1.50 -15.76
C THR A 254 -19.28 -0.29 -16.50
N LEU A 255 -19.04 0.81 -15.78
CA LEU A 255 -18.55 2.08 -16.30
C LEU A 255 -17.39 2.57 -15.44
N LEU A 256 -16.25 2.85 -16.08
CA LEU A 256 -15.16 3.62 -15.51
C LEU A 256 -15.28 5.07 -16.03
N VAL A 257 -15.38 6.04 -15.13
CA VAL A 257 -15.35 7.47 -15.48
C VAL A 257 -14.06 8.08 -14.96
N ILE A 258 -13.28 8.66 -15.88
CA ILE A 258 -12.03 9.36 -15.58
C ILE A 258 -12.25 10.84 -15.89
N ALA A 259 -12.25 11.68 -14.86
CA ALA A 259 -12.48 13.12 -15.01
C ALA A 259 -11.63 13.95 -14.02
N PRO A 260 -11.28 15.20 -14.35
CA PRO A 260 -10.49 16.07 -13.47
C PRO A 260 -11.21 16.47 -12.17
N ASP A 261 -12.54 16.44 -12.16
CA ASP A 261 -13.37 16.77 -11.00
C ASP A 261 -14.72 16.02 -11.06
N PHE A 262 -15.27 15.73 -9.88
CA PHE A 262 -16.62 15.21 -9.72
C PHE A 262 -17.32 15.99 -8.61
N SER A 263 -18.41 16.65 -8.94
CA SER A 263 -19.12 17.48 -7.96
C SER A 263 -20.60 17.62 -8.30
N GLY A 264 -21.35 18.23 -7.38
CA GLY A 264 -22.73 18.65 -7.61
C GLY A 264 -23.71 17.52 -7.99
N PRO A 265 -24.76 17.85 -8.76
CA PRO A 265 -25.77 16.89 -9.21
C PRO A 265 -25.22 15.69 -10.00
N GLY A 266 -24.15 15.88 -10.78
CA GLY A 266 -23.53 14.81 -11.57
C GLY A 266 -22.99 13.68 -10.70
N LEU A 267 -22.16 14.01 -9.69
CA LEU A 267 -21.64 13.01 -8.75
C LEU A 267 -22.77 12.33 -7.97
N ASN A 268 -23.75 13.11 -7.50
CA ASN A 268 -24.87 12.57 -6.73
C ASN A 268 -25.65 11.52 -7.52
N LEU A 269 -25.86 11.74 -8.82
CA LEU A 269 -26.57 10.80 -9.68
C LEU A 269 -25.76 9.50 -9.90
N LEU A 270 -24.45 9.61 -10.15
CA LEU A 270 -23.58 8.43 -10.30
C LEU A 270 -23.55 7.59 -9.01
N VAL A 271 -23.45 8.24 -7.84
CA VAL A 271 -23.49 7.57 -6.54
C VAL A 271 -24.86 6.94 -6.30
N ALA A 272 -25.96 7.65 -6.57
CA ALA A 272 -27.31 7.12 -6.38
C ALA A 272 -27.58 5.90 -7.25
N ASN A 273 -27.11 5.91 -8.51
CA ASN A 273 -27.18 4.73 -9.40
C ASN A 273 -26.30 3.58 -8.85
N HIS A 274 -25.07 3.85 -8.44
CA HIS A 274 -24.19 2.82 -7.88
C HIS A 274 -24.72 2.27 -6.55
N ALA A 275 -25.38 3.06 -5.70
CA ALA A 275 -25.89 2.60 -4.41
C ALA A 275 -27.10 1.66 -4.53
N GLN A 276 -27.70 1.53 -5.72
CA GLN A 276 -28.83 0.62 -5.92
C GLN A 276 -28.41 -0.84 -5.66
N PRO A 277 -29.33 -1.67 -5.13
CA PRO A 277 -29.12 -3.11 -5.02
C PRO A 277 -28.68 -3.70 -6.36
N GLU A 278 -27.78 -4.68 -6.33
CA GLU A 278 -27.16 -5.28 -7.53
C GLU A 278 -28.18 -5.73 -8.57
N GLU A 279 -29.32 -6.26 -8.13
CA GLU A 279 -30.44 -6.71 -8.98
C GLU A 279 -31.09 -5.57 -9.79
N LYS A 280 -31.09 -4.35 -9.26
CA LYS A 280 -31.72 -3.16 -9.87
C LYS A 280 -30.70 -2.25 -10.56
N ARG A 281 -29.43 -2.40 -10.21
CA ARG A 281 -28.33 -1.59 -10.73
C ARG A 281 -28.09 -1.91 -12.20
N LYS A 282 -28.43 -0.98 -13.08
CA LYS A 282 -28.18 -1.13 -14.52
C LYS A 282 -26.70 -1.04 -14.86
N VAL A 283 -25.97 -0.15 -14.19
CA VAL A 283 -24.54 0.09 -14.43
C VAL A 283 -23.81 0.25 -13.11
N ALA A 284 -22.80 -0.56 -12.85
CA ALA A 284 -21.86 -0.35 -11.75
C ALA A 284 -20.78 0.66 -12.16
N VAL A 285 -20.62 1.72 -11.38
CA VAL A 285 -19.73 2.85 -11.69
C VAL A 285 -18.47 2.83 -10.83
N LEU A 286 -17.31 3.03 -11.43
CA LEU A 286 -16.08 3.46 -10.77
C LEU A 286 -15.72 4.84 -11.32
N ALA A 287 -15.66 5.85 -10.45
CA ALA A 287 -15.30 7.21 -10.84
C ALA A 287 -14.01 7.64 -10.15
N VAL A 288 -13.04 8.10 -10.95
CA VAL A 288 -11.69 8.43 -10.48
C VAL A 288 -11.15 9.71 -11.12
N THR A 289 -10.37 10.46 -10.34
CA THR A 289 -9.64 11.64 -10.78
C THR A 289 -8.15 11.34 -10.82
N LEU A 290 -7.50 11.56 -11.95
CA LEU A 290 -6.05 11.38 -12.08
C LEU A 290 -5.31 12.39 -11.20
N SER A 291 -4.22 11.94 -10.57
CA SER A 291 -3.34 12.79 -9.75
C SER A 291 -2.48 13.73 -10.60
N ALA A 292 -2.30 13.40 -11.88
CA ALA A 292 -1.62 14.26 -12.85
C ALA A 292 -2.35 15.61 -13.00
N VAL A 293 -1.60 16.67 -13.28
CA VAL A 293 -2.09 18.05 -13.44
C VAL A 293 -1.57 18.67 -14.73
N GLY A 294 -2.24 19.71 -15.22
CA GLY A 294 -1.80 20.45 -16.42
C GLY A 294 -1.58 19.55 -17.64
N ASP A 295 -0.44 19.73 -18.31
CA ASP A 295 -0.06 18.97 -19.50
C ASP A 295 0.12 17.48 -19.23
N GLU A 296 0.61 17.09 -18.04
CA GLU A 296 0.76 15.67 -17.70
C GLU A 296 -0.59 14.95 -17.69
N ARG A 297 -1.64 15.62 -17.20
CA ARG A 297 -3.01 15.08 -17.24
C ARG A 297 -3.48 14.92 -18.67
N ARG A 298 -3.27 15.93 -19.51
CA ARG A 298 -3.67 15.90 -20.91
C ARG A 298 -3.02 14.73 -21.65
N LEU A 299 -1.72 14.53 -21.46
CA LEU A 299 -0.99 13.39 -22.04
C LEU A 299 -1.54 12.05 -21.51
N ALA A 300 -1.79 11.94 -20.20
CA ALA A 300 -2.37 10.73 -19.61
C ALA A 300 -3.78 10.42 -20.16
N LEU A 301 -4.63 11.43 -20.40
CA LEU A 301 -5.94 11.23 -21.01
C LEU A 301 -5.83 10.73 -22.47
N GLN A 302 -4.86 11.24 -23.23
CA GLN A 302 -4.56 10.77 -24.59
C GLN A 302 -4.10 9.31 -24.59
N ASP A 303 -3.23 8.94 -23.66
CA ASP A 303 -2.75 7.58 -23.49
C ASP A 303 -3.88 6.62 -23.11
N LEU A 304 -4.75 7.02 -22.17
CA LEU A 304 -5.94 6.26 -21.80
C LEU A 304 -6.91 6.08 -22.97
N ALA A 305 -7.14 7.13 -23.75
CA ALA A 305 -7.97 7.07 -24.96
C ALA A 305 -7.37 6.09 -25.99
N LEU A 306 -6.06 6.18 -26.26
CA LEU A 306 -5.35 5.27 -27.15
C LEU A 306 -5.47 3.80 -26.69
N MET A 307 -5.22 3.53 -25.41
CA MET A 307 -5.24 2.20 -24.83
C MET A 307 -6.63 1.54 -24.83
N THR A 308 -7.67 2.34 -24.60
CA THR A 308 -9.05 1.85 -24.51
C THR A 308 -9.77 1.91 -25.84
N GLY A 309 -9.26 2.68 -26.79
CA GLY A 309 -9.90 2.96 -28.06
C GLY A 309 -11.09 3.92 -27.98
N GLY A 310 -11.29 4.58 -26.85
CA GLY A 310 -12.32 5.61 -26.67
C GLY A 310 -11.85 6.99 -27.13
N VAL A 311 -12.78 7.93 -27.17
CA VAL A 311 -12.51 9.33 -27.49
C VAL A 311 -12.48 10.14 -26.19
N ILE A 312 -11.66 11.19 -26.13
CA ILE A 312 -11.71 12.14 -25.02
C ILE A 312 -13.00 12.96 -25.18
N LEU A 313 -13.80 13.07 -24.14
CA LEU A 313 -15.03 13.86 -24.10
C LEU A 313 -14.77 15.23 -23.46
N GLY A 314 -15.24 16.30 -24.12
CA GLY A 314 -15.17 17.70 -23.68
C GLY A 314 -14.45 18.60 -24.68
N ASP A 315 -13.60 19.53 -24.23
CA ASP A 315 -13.06 20.62 -25.09
C ASP A 315 -11.93 20.15 -26.02
N ILE A 316 -11.10 19.23 -25.55
CA ILE A 316 -10.04 18.58 -26.34
C ILE A 316 -10.65 17.54 -27.30
N GLY A 317 -11.85 17.05 -26.97
CA GLY A 317 -12.62 16.08 -27.72
C GLY A 317 -13.47 16.66 -28.83
N GLN A 318 -14.07 15.79 -29.63
CA GLN A 318 -15.11 16.19 -30.61
C GLN A 318 -16.50 16.22 -29.99
N HIS A 319 -16.75 15.39 -28.98
CA HIS A 319 -18.06 15.25 -28.33
C HIS A 319 -18.00 15.72 -26.87
N GLN A 320 -19.10 16.32 -26.42
CA GLN A 320 -19.26 16.78 -25.04
C GLN A 320 -19.82 15.65 -24.17
N ALA A 321 -19.54 15.67 -22.86
CA ALA A 321 -20.01 14.62 -21.94
C ALA A 321 -21.55 14.45 -21.92
N ARG A 322 -22.30 15.55 -22.12
CA ARG A 322 -23.77 15.55 -22.19
C ARG A 322 -24.33 14.88 -23.45
N SER A 323 -23.51 14.70 -24.47
CA SER A 323 -23.87 14.08 -25.76
C SER A 323 -23.05 12.82 -26.01
N ALA A 324 -22.56 12.18 -24.95
CA ALA A 324 -21.74 10.98 -25.07
C ALA A 324 -22.55 9.83 -25.71
N GLU A 325 -21.95 9.18 -26.70
CA GLU A 325 -22.52 8.02 -27.37
C GLU A 325 -21.76 6.73 -27.04
N ALA A 326 -22.33 5.59 -27.41
CA ALA A 326 -21.72 4.29 -27.15
C ALA A 326 -20.35 4.10 -27.83
N GLU A 327 -20.13 4.80 -28.96
CA GLU A 327 -18.91 4.75 -29.77
C GLU A 327 -17.78 5.60 -29.18
N ASP A 328 -18.12 6.61 -28.38
CA ASP A 328 -17.13 7.44 -27.68
C ASP A 328 -16.44 6.70 -26.53
N LEU A 329 -17.12 5.70 -25.97
CA LEU A 329 -16.64 4.96 -24.81
C LEU A 329 -15.59 3.93 -25.21
N GLY A 330 -14.44 4.00 -24.55
CA GLY A 330 -13.39 3.01 -24.66
C GLY A 330 -13.77 1.68 -23.99
N ARG A 331 -12.92 0.67 -24.16
CA ARG A 331 -13.09 -0.66 -23.57
C ARG A 331 -11.84 -1.09 -22.83
N ALA A 332 -12.04 -1.75 -21.70
CA ALA A 332 -10.99 -2.42 -20.95
C ALA A 332 -11.47 -3.80 -20.50
N THR A 333 -10.54 -4.71 -20.23
CA THR A 333 -10.86 -6.04 -19.68
C THR A 333 -11.15 -5.95 -18.18
N ARG A 334 -10.45 -5.06 -17.47
CA ARG A 334 -10.63 -4.82 -16.03
C ARG A 334 -10.12 -3.43 -15.65
N ALA A 335 -10.78 -2.82 -14.68
CA ALA A 335 -10.30 -1.62 -14.01
C ALA A 335 -10.31 -1.82 -12.49
N GLU A 336 -9.23 -1.41 -11.85
CA GLU A 336 -9.07 -1.50 -10.40
C GLU A 336 -8.57 -0.17 -9.85
N PHE A 337 -9.15 0.24 -8.73
CA PHE A 337 -8.64 1.33 -7.92
C PHE A 337 -8.23 0.80 -6.54
N ALA A 338 -6.96 0.98 -6.17
CA ALA A 338 -6.40 0.60 -4.88
C ALA A 338 -5.19 1.50 -4.57
N ASP A 339 -4.88 1.75 -3.30
CA ASP A 339 -3.67 2.45 -2.86
C ASP A 339 -3.40 3.80 -3.58
N LYS A 340 -4.47 4.54 -3.92
CA LYS A 340 -4.42 5.81 -4.69
C LYS A 340 -3.87 5.64 -6.12
N GLY A 341 -4.03 4.47 -6.70
CA GLY A 341 -3.72 4.15 -8.09
C GLY A 341 -4.95 3.63 -8.83
N LEU A 342 -5.10 4.03 -10.08
CA LEU A 342 -5.96 3.39 -11.08
C LEU A 342 -5.09 2.44 -11.90
N VAL A 343 -5.52 1.19 -11.97
CA VAL A 343 -4.95 0.14 -12.81
C VAL A 343 -5.96 -0.20 -13.87
N LEU A 344 -5.57 -0.08 -15.14
CA LEU A 344 -6.42 -0.38 -16.28
C LEU A 344 -5.80 -1.49 -17.12
N THR A 345 -6.47 -2.64 -17.18
CA THR A 345 -6.06 -3.76 -18.03
C THR A 345 -6.66 -3.59 -19.42
N MET A 346 -5.82 -3.44 -20.45
CA MET A 346 -6.29 -3.14 -21.81
C MET A 346 -6.89 -4.39 -22.48
N ASP A 347 -7.67 -4.15 -23.53
CA ASP A 347 -8.05 -5.21 -24.47
C ASP A 347 -6.87 -5.51 -25.41
N SER A 348 -6.66 -6.79 -25.73
CA SER A 348 -5.63 -7.25 -26.66
C SER A 348 -5.64 -6.56 -28.03
N SER A 349 -6.81 -6.06 -28.48
CA SER A 349 -6.99 -5.39 -29.77
C SER A 349 -6.19 -4.09 -29.93
N ARG A 350 -5.85 -3.40 -28.84
CA ARG A 350 -5.09 -2.12 -28.87
C ARG A 350 -3.60 -2.29 -28.61
N ARG A 351 -3.14 -3.51 -28.37
CA ARG A 351 -1.75 -3.82 -27.98
C ARG A 351 -0.71 -3.27 -28.98
N ALA A 352 -0.96 -3.41 -30.29
CA ALA A 352 0.00 -2.96 -31.32
C ALA A 352 0.20 -1.44 -31.31
N GLN A 353 -0.89 -0.67 -31.21
CA GLN A 353 -0.86 0.80 -31.19
C GLN A 353 -0.16 1.33 -29.92
N VAL A 354 -0.41 0.69 -28.78
CA VAL A 354 0.26 1.05 -27.53
C VAL A 354 1.76 0.73 -27.60
N GLN A 355 2.15 -0.40 -28.20
CA GLN A 355 3.56 -0.75 -28.39
C GLN A 355 4.29 0.24 -29.30
N GLU A 356 3.65 0.69 -30.37
CA GLU A 356 4.19 1.73 -31.25
C GLU A 356 4.41 3.05 -30.49
N GLN A 357 3.42 3.47 -29.69
CA GLN A 357 3.55 4.66 -28.84
C GLN A 357 4.67 4.53 -27.81
N ILE A 358 4.83 3.36 -27.18
CA ILE A 358 5.93 3.08 -26.25
C ILE A 358 7.28 3.19 -26.97
N ALA A 359 7.41 2.63 -28.17
CA ALA A 359 8.63 2.68 -28.95
C ALA A 359 8.99 4.13 -29.34
N GLU A 360 8.01 4.92 -29.79
CA GLU A 360 8.18 6.34 -30.10
C GLU A 360 8.66 7.13 -28.88
N LEU A 361 8.00 6.96 -27.72
CA LEU A 361 8.37 7.63 -26.48
C LEU A 361 9.75 7.20 -25.98
N SER A 362 10.09 5.92 -26.14
CA SER A 362 11.41 5.38 -25.77
C SER A 362 12.52 6.02 -26.61
N ASN A 363 12.31 6.12 -27.93
CA ASN A 363 13.26 6.75 -28.85
C ASN A 363 13.43 8.24 -28.55
N ARG A 364 12.31 8.94 -28.27
CA ARG A 364 12.36 10.36 -27.87
C ARG A 364 13.12 10.54 -26.56
N LEU A 365 12.85 9.71 -25.54
CA LEU A 365 13.56 9.77 -24.26
C LEU A 365 15.07 9.51 -24.38
N ALA A 366 15.46 8.59 -25.28
CA ALA A 366 16.86 8.30 -25.56
C ALA A 366 17.60 9.46 -26.24
N GLY A 367 16.90 10.28 -27.04
CA GLY A 367 17.45 11.46 -27.70
C GLY A 367 17.53 12.72 -26.82
N MET A 368 16.93 12.72 -25.63
CA MET A 368 16.92 13.87 -24.72
C MET A 368 18.18 13.94 -23.85
N ALA A 369 18.62 15.15 -23.53
CA ALA A 369 19.67 15.38 -22.55
C ALA A 369 19.25 14.88 -21.16
N HIS A 370 20.21 14.65 -20.27
CA HIS A 370 19.93 14.13 -18.92
C HIS A 370 19.26 15.16 -18.01
N ASP A 371 19.48 16.44 -18.27
CA ASP A 371 18.98 17.61 -17.55
C ASP A 371 17.77 18.27 -18.22
N ASP A 372 17.24 17.67 -19.28
CA ASP A 372 16.07 18.15 -20.00
C ASP A 372 14.82 18.16 -19.08
N GLU A 373 14.14 19.30 -19.01
CA GLU A 373 12.99 19.55 -18.12
C GLU A 373 11.79 18.63 -18.43
N ASP A 374 11.63 18.18 -19.68
CA ASP A 374 10.55 17.29 -20.10
C ASP A 374 10.87 15.82 -19.83
N ARG A 375 12.13 15.48 -19.59
CA ARG A 375 12.60 14.10 -19.39
C ARG A 375 11.83 13.37 -18.28
N PRO A 376 11.58 13.98 -17.09
CA PRO A 376 10.82 13.34 -16.02
C PRO A 376 9.35 13.10 -16.37
N VAL A 377 8.73 13.99 -17.16
CA VAL A 377 7.35 13.84 -17.62
C VAL A 377 7.25 12.66 -18.58
N LEU A 378 8.17 12.59 -19.55
CA LEU A 378 8.20 11.54 -20.56
C LEU A 378 8.55 10.18 -19.95
N THR A 379 9.44 10.15 -18.96
CA THR A 379 9.77 8.95 -18.18
C THR A 379 8.54 8.41 -17.44
N ARG A 380 7.77 9.29 -16.77
CA ARG A 380 6.53 8.88 -16.06
C ARG A 380 5.45 8.40 -17.02
N ARG A 381 5.30 9.06 -18.17
CA ARG A 381 4.38 8.65 -19.23
C ARG A 381 4.73 7.27 -19.77
N LEU A 382 6.01 7.06 -20.07
CA LEU A 382 6.53 5.77 -20.53
C LEU A 382 6.36 4.70 -19.46
N ALA A 383 6.61 5.00 -18.19
CA ALA A 383 6.35 4.06 -17.08
C ALA A 383 4.85 3.72 -16.95
N ALA A 384 3.95 4.67 -17.17
CA ALA A 384 2.51 4.42 -17.13
C ALA A 384 2.03 3.52 -18.28
N LEU A 385 2.57 3.72 -19.50
CA LEU A 385 2.22 2.93 -20.69
C LEU A 385 2.95 1.58 -20.76
N SER A 386 4.22 1.56 -20.35
CA SER A 386 5.10 0.38 -20.37
C SER A 386 4.99 -0.42 -19.09
N GLY A 387 4.30 0.11 -18.07
CA GLY A 387 4.02 -0.51 -16.79
C GLY A 387 3.17 -1.74 -16.99
N GLY A 388 3.82 -2.82 -17.43
CA GLY A 388 3.21 -4.11 -17.64
C GLY A 388 2.43 -4.49 -16.39
N ILE A 389 1.20 -4.94 -16.61
CA ILE A 389 0.42 -5.53 -15.54
C ILE A 389 0.79 -7.01 -15.54
N GLY A 390 1.44 -7.45 -14.48
CA GLY A 390 1.51 -8.88 -14.18
C GLY A 390 0.18 -9.31 -13.61
N VAL A 391 -0.45 -10.31 -14.20
CA VAL A 391 -1.54 -11.02 -13.55
C VAL A 391 -0.98 -12.33 -13.01
N LEU A 392 -1.10 -12.51 -11.70
CA LEU A 392 -0.75 -13.75 -11.02
C LEU A 392 -2.01 -14.39 -10.46
N LYS A 393 -2.39 -15.51 -11.07
CA LYS A 393 -3.48 -16.36 -10.63
C LYS A 393 -2.95 -17.40 -9.66
N ILE A 394 -3.46 -17.37 -8.44
CA ILE A 394 -3.03 -18.23 -7.34
C ILE A 394 -4.04 -19.35 -7.14
N GLY A 395 -3.54 -20.56 -7.38
CA GLY A 395 -4.23 -21.81 -7.11
C GLY A 395 -3.90 -22.41 -5.73
N ALA A 396 -4.86 -23.14 -5.17
CA ALA A 396 -4.65 -24.02 -4.02
C ALA A 396 -5.78 -25.05 -3.89
N HIS A 397 -5.49 -26.19 -3.25
CA HIS A 397 -6.44 -27.29 -3.03
C HIS A 397 -7.63 -26.91 -2.14
N HIS A 398 -7.45 -25.95 -1.22
CA HIS A 398 -8.50 -25.50 -0.30
C HIS A 398 -8.65 -23.97 -0.35
N PRO A 399 -9.89 -23.43 -0.27
CA PRO A 399 -10.11 -21.98 -0.32
C PRO A 399 -9.35 -21.16 0.74
N PRO A 400 -9.25 -21.59 2.02
CA PRO A 400 -8.46 -20.84 3.02
C PRO A 400 -6.98 -20.76 2.68
N ALA A 401 -6.40 -21.86 2.20
CA ALA A 401 -5.00 -21.89 1.77
C ALA A 401 -4.76 -20.96 0.57
N ARG A 402 -5.74 -20.86 -0.35
CA ARG A 402 -5.67 -19.95 -1.50
C ARG A 402 -5.63 -18.49 -1.08
N GLU A 403 -6.51 -18.12 -0.15
CA GLU A 403 -6.58 -16.74 0.35
C GLU A 403 -5.32 -16.36 1.13
N LEU A 404 -4.74 -17.30 1.89
CA LEU A 404 -3.46 -17.11 2.57
C LEU A 404 -2.32 -16.88 1.56
N ARG A 405 -2.17 -17.74 0.55
CA ARG A 405 -1.16 -17.57 -0.52
C ARG A 405 -1.36 -16.25 -1.27
N ARG A 406 -2.61 -15.85 -1.52
CA ARG A 406 -2.95 -14.57 -2.13
C ARG A 406 -2.46 -13.39 -1.30
N ALA A 407 -2.77 -13.37 0.00
CA ALA A 407 -2.30 -12.33 0.90
C ALA A 407 -0.77 -12.28 0.99
N GLN A 408 -0.10 -13.44 1.04
CA GLN A 408 1.37 -13.53 1.05
C GLN A 408 2.00 -13.00 -0.25
N ALA A 409 1.39 -13.29 -1.41
CA ALA A 409 1.86 -12.75 -2.69
C ALA A 409 1.74 -11.23 -2.78
N GLU A 410 0.61 -10.67 -2.34
CA GLU A 410 0.39 -9.21 -2.30
C GLU A 410 1.40 -8.53 -1.37
N ARG A 411 1.66 -9.13 -0.20
CA ARG A 411 2.64 -8.65 0.76
C ARG A 411 4.06 -8.67 0.17
N ALA A 412 4.48 -9.80 -0.37
CA ALA A 412 5.81 -9.93 -0.96
C ALA A 412 6.01 -9.02 -2.18
N TRP A 413 4.97 -8.77 -2.98
CA TRP A 413 5.06 -7.81 -4.08
C TRP A 413 5.43 -6.40 -3.57
N LYS A 414 4.78 -5.93 -2.49
CA LYS A 414 5.10 -4.63 -1.88
C LYS A 414 6.57 -4.56 -1.43
N VAL A 415 7.06 -5.64 -0.79
CA VAL A 415 8.47 -5.73 -0.36
C VAL A 415 9.42 -5.72 -1.55
N LEU A 416 9.13 -6.49 -2.61
CA LEU A 416 9.95 -6.52 -3.82
C LEU A 416 10.02 -5.14 -4.49
N SER A 417 8.89 -4.43 -4.60
CA SER A 417 8.88 -3.06 -5.12
C SER A 417 9.73 -2.10 -4.27
N ALA A 418 9.70 -2.23 -2.94
CA ALA A 418 10.54 -1.44 -2.04
C ALA A 418 12.04 -1.77 -2.22
N VAL A 419 12.37 -3.06 -2.32
CA VAL A 419 13.74 -3.56 -2.52
C VAL A 419 14.34 -3.11 -3.84
N GLN A 420 13.56 -3.07 -4.92
CA GLN A 420 14.07 -2.56 -6.19
C GLN A 420 14.42 -1.07 -6.14
N ARG A 421 13.73 -0.27 -5.31
CA ARG A 421 14.03 1.15 -5.12
C ARG A 421 15.19 1.38 -4.14
N GLY A 422 15.17 0.69 -3.00
CA GLY A 422 16.05 0.96 -1.86
C GLY A 422 17.22 -0.01 -1.69
N GLY A 423 17.20 -1.15 -2.37
CA GLY A 423 18.15 -2.25 -2.14
C GLY A 423 17.82 -3.07 -0.89
N VAL A 424 18.80 -3.88 -0.48
CA VAL A 424 18.75 -4.71 0.73
C VAL A 424 19.96 -4.44 1.63
N VAL A 425 19.80 -4.71 2.92
CA VAL A 425 20.86 -4.71 3.92
C VAL A 425 20.98 -6.10 4.56
N ALA A 426 22.00 -6.32 5.37
CA ALA A 426 22.15 -7.56 6.12
C ALA A 426 20.96 -7.78 7.08
N GLY A 427 20.27 -8.92 6.94
CA GLY A 427 19.10 -9.29 7.74
C GLY A 427 19.44 -9.70 9.19
N GLY A 428 18.45 -10.26 9.89
CA GLY A 428 18.64 -10.76 11.27
C GLY A 428 18.98 -9.69 12.30
N GLY A 429 18.68 -8.42 12.01
CA GLY A 429 19.03 -7.27 12.86
C GLY A 429 20.51 -6.84 12.77
N ALA A 430 21.35 -7.53 11.99
CA ALA A 430 22.78 -7.22 11.89
C ALA A 430 23.05 -5.81 11.34
N ALA A 431 22.29 -5.37 10.33
CA ALA A 431 22.45 -4.02 9.78
C ALA A 431 22.11 -2.90 10.80
N LEU A 432 21.12 -3.14 11.67
CA LEU A 432 20.77 -2.21 12.75
C LEU A 432 21.89 -2.16 13.80
N LEU A 433 22.44 -3.32 14.18
CA LEU A 433 23.56 -3.40 15.10
C LEU A 433 24.80 -2.67 14.55
N HIS A 434 25.07 -2.80 13.25
CA HIS A 434 26.19 -2.13 12.60
C HIS A 434 26.10 -0.60 12.62
N CYS A 435 24.92 -0.03 12.88
CA CYS A 435 24.74 1.42 13.03
C CYS A 435 25.15 1.95 14.41
N GLN A 436 25.29 1.09 15.42
CA GLN A 436 25.60 1.51 16.80
C GLN A 436 26.89 2.34 16.91
N PRO A 437 28.02 1.96 16.29
CA PRO A 437 29.28 2.69 16.47
C PRO A 437 29.16 4.15 16.00
N ALA A 438 28.50 4.39 14.86
CA ALA A 438 28.31 5.75 14.32
C ALA A 438 27.45 6.61 15.26
N VAL A 439 26.39 6.06 15.83
CA VAL A 439 25.52 6.76 16.78
C VAL A 439 26.25 7.03 18.11
N LEU A 440 27.02 6.07 18.62
CA LEU A 440 27.80 6.22 19.85
C LEU A 440 28.94 7.23 19.71
N ASP A 441 29.62 7.24 18.56
CA ASP A 441 30.64 8.24 18.24
C ASP A 441 30.04 9.65 18.22
N ALA A 442 28.89 9.84 17.57
CA ALA A 442 28.17 11.12 17.61
C ALA A 442 27.76 11.51 19.04
N ALA A 443 27.26 10.56 19.83
CA ALA A 443 26.91 10.80 21.23
C ALA A 443 28.11 11.26 22.07
N SER A 444 29.32 10.79 21.77
CA SER A 444 30.56 11.20 22.47
C SER A 444 30.98 12.64 22.16
N ARG A 445 30.58 13.16 21.00
CA ARG A 445 30.90 14.53 20.52
C ARG A 445 29.83 15.55 20.90
N THR A 446 28.68 15.11 21.40
CA THR A 446 27.58 15.98 21.81
C THR A 446 27.86 16.60 23.18
N ALA A 447 27.83 17.93 23.25
CA ALA A 447 28.07 18.67 24.49
C ALA A 447 26.89 18.61 25.48
N ASP A 448 25.67 18.43 24.99
CA ASP A 448 24.47 18.31 25.83
C ASP A 448 24.31 16.87 26.35
N PRO A 449 24.39 16.64 27.67
CA PRO A 449 24.39 15.30 28.24
C PRO A 449 23.07 14.54 28.03
N ASP A 450 21.93 15.23 28.01
CA ASP A 450 20.61 14.60 27.83
C ASP A 450 20.38 14.20 26.37
N ILE A 451 20.88 15.00 25.42
CA ILE A 451 20.89 14.65 23.99
C ILE A 451 21.84 13.46 23.75
N ALA A 452 23.05 13.49 24.32
CA ALA A 452 24.00 12.39 24.24
C ALA A 452 23.42 11.10 24.81
N LEU A 453 22.70 11.19 25.94
CA LEU A 453 21.99 10.07 26.52
C LEU A 453 20.91 9.53 25.57
N GLY A 454 20.11 10.40 24.94
CA GLY A 454 19.10 9.99 23.94
C GLY A 454 19.70 9.18 22.78
N MET A 455 20.86 9.59 22.27
CA MET A 455 21.59 8.83 21.24
C MET A 455 22.04 7.45 21.75
N ARG A 456 22.52 7.36 23.01
CA ARG A 456 22.91 6.07 23.62
C ARG A 456 21.72 5.15 23.83
N VAL A 457 20.56 5.69 24.23
CA VAL A 457 19.30 4.94 24.34
C VAL A 457 18.93 4.33 22.99
N LEU A 458 18.98 5.11 21.91
CA LEU A 458 18.75 4.59 20.57
C LEU A 458 19.78 3.51 20.20
N ALA A 459 21.08 3.77 20.43
CA ALA A 459 22.12 2.81 20.10
C ALA A 459 21.87 1.45 20.78
N ALA A 460 21.49 1.44 22.07
CA ALA A 460 21.12 0.22 22.77
C ALA A 460 19.88 -0.45 22.16
N ALA A 461 18.85 0.32 21.79
CA ALA A 461 17.61 -0.19 21.19
C ALA A 461 17.84 -0.87 19.84
N LEU A 462 18.83 -0.45 19.03
CA LEU A 462 19.14 -1.07 17.73
C LEU A 462 19.48 -2.56 17.81
N ALA A 463 19.91 -3.07 18.97
CA ALA A 463 20.18 -4.48 19.18
C ALA A 463 18.91 -5.31 19.49
N ALA A 464 17.77 -4.68 19.80
CA ALA A 464 16.58 -5.37 20.28
C ALA A 464 16.02 -6.40 19.28
N PRO A 465 15.92 -6.12 17.96
CA PRO A 465 15.41 -7.12 17.01
C PRO A 465 16.31 -8.37 16.93
N GLN A 466 17.63 -8.19 16.89
CA GLN A 466 18.56 -9.32 16.84
C GLN A 466 18.50 -10.15 18.12
N ARG A 467 18.44 -9.49 19.29
CA ARG A 467 18.31 -10.17 20.58
C ARG A 467 17.04 -11.02 20.63
N GLN A 468 15.90 -10.48 20.21
CA GLN A 468 14.65 -11.22 20.21
C GLN A 468 14.69 -12.42 19.26
N ILE A 469 15.32 -12.29 18.09
CA ILE A 469 15.50 -13.43 17.16
C ILE A 469 16.29 -14.56 17.83
N LEU A 470 17.33 -14.21 18.60
CA LEU A 470 18.12 -15.20 19.34
C LEU A 470 17.32 -15.83 20.49
N GLU A 471 16.57 -15.03 21.25
CA GLU A 471 15.69 -15.50 22.32
C GLU A 471 14.59 -16.43 21.81
N ASN A 472 14.06 -16.19 20.61
CA ASN A 472 13.07 -17.08 19.99
C ASN A 472 13.69 -18.36 19.40
N ALA A 473 15.02 -18.43 19.26
CA ALA A 473 15.73 -19.60 18.75
C ALA A 473 16.21 -20.55 19.85
N THR A 474 16.17 -20.09 21.11
CA THR A 474 16.43 -20.88 22.32
C THR A 474 15.14 -21.43 22.89
#